data_AF-A0A1M6WZF8-F1
#
_entry.id   AF-A0A1M6WZF8-F1
#
_cell.length_a   1.000
_cell.length_b   1.000
_cell.length_c   1.000
_cell.angle_alpha   90.00
_cell.angle_beta   90.00
_cell.angle_gamma   90.00
#
_symmetry.space_group_name_H-M   'P 1'
#
loop_
_entity.id
_entity.type
_entity.pdbx_description
1 polymer ?
#
loop_
_entity_poly.entity_id
_entity_poly.type
_entity_poly.pdbx_seq_one_letter_code
_entity_poly.pdbx_strand_id
1 'polypeptide(L)'
;MDKKVVILNDDLGTIALGFSRAGYGIKAIYIDEKEKGSIKVYKDNWNEQIFEVNWSEYRISDMEDADIYAGKIRFVGFSSAGRGNRKVENISQDVVKALEILNFKRPKEFMFRCNRISDRDESFRHFCTGVKTLGYQIGFNTVDINYLTGLPVKEKEYFIYGSLIKTDFNLKLLKETDSLNHMVKDIIEKDHIDDEWYYRLTPRYRIHIEGVVFPKVLCWNNNQYEEVEYVSWNPRMIPLVAVDNEVRKITHREVARLKGIPDNYYLDVSSKSWLYQKLMYSSNVLAIQQIASIFSDRRDFPIFENREVSKGLKFETIIQSYLKIKEVSLLDTGMGEGISADFRFTKETETFTLILKIYSGNTGIEKRIISACEKIMSNNFSDNSKVILVVGNVVKKETKKIAKEIYNVDIWDVENLLWMFEEFPQIISDFISILSFSVENIIPQEPDLEVFSKQAKKLYDSELQEALRKIEPGKEDAAKYEKLCIDIL
;
A
#
# COMPACT_ATOMS: atom_id res chain seq x y z
N MET A 1 19.81 15.57 10.59
CA MET A 1 19.77 15.10 11.99
C MET A 1 19.09 13.73 11.94
N ASP A 2 19.78 12.66 12.35
CA ASP A 2 19.25 11.30 12.23
C ASP A 2 17.99 11.15 13.09
N LYS A 3 16.86 10.83 12.46
CA LYS A 3 15.57 10.67 13.16
C LYS A 3 15.65 9.46 14.06
N LYS A 4 15.24 9.65 15.32
CA LYS A 4 15.27 8.59 16.33
C LYS A 4 13.89 8.00 16.56
N VAL A 5 13.82 6.69 16.69
CA VAL A 5 12.58 5.97 16.99
C VAL A 5 12.74 5.11 18.24
N VAL A 6 11.69 5.09 19.05
CA VAL A 6 11.50 4.14 20.16
C VAL A 6 10.50 3.08 19.72
N ILE A 7 10.82 1.80 19.96
CA ILE A 7 10.00 0.66 19.60
C ILE A 7 9.34 0.06 20.83
N LEU A 8 8.03 -0.17 20.79
CA LEU A 8 7.23 -0.70 21.89
C LEU A 8 6.56 -2.04 21.52
N ASN A 9 6.74 -3.07 22.34
CA ASN A 9 5.97 -4.32 22.27
C ASN A 9 5.92 -4.97 20.87
N ASP A 10 7.02 -4.90 20.14
CA ASP A 10 7.22 -5.69 18.93
C ASP A 10 7.91 -7.00 19.34
N ASP A 11 7.44 -8.14 18.83
CA ASP A 11 7.85 -9.46 19.35
C ASP A 11 9.17 -9.94 18.73
N LEU A 12 9.33 -9.71 17.43
CA LEU A 12 10.44 -10.24 16.65
C LEU A 12 11.33 -9.13 16.07
N GLY A 13 11.13 -7.87 16.44
CA GLY A 13 11.88 -6.75 15.87
C GLY A 13 11.50 -6.38 14.45
N THR A 14 10.34 -6.82 13.97
CA THR A 14 9.88 -6.52 12.61
C THR A 14 9.61 -5.03 12.37
N ILE A 15 9.08 -4.33 13.38
CA ILE A 15 8.87 -2.87 13.32
C ILE A 15 10.21 -2.16 13.43
N ALA A 16 11.06 -2.57 14.38
CA ALA A 16 12.42 -2.02 14.51
C ALA A 16 13.21 -2.15 13.20
N LEU A 17 13.16 -3.32 12.57
CA LEU A 17 13.84 -3.60 11.32
C LEU A 17 13.31 -2.74 10.16
N GLY A 18 11.99 -2.57 10.06
CA GLY A 18 11.38 -1.72 9.04
C GLY A 18 11.81 -0.26 9.16
N PHE A 19 11.78 0.29 10.38
CA PHE A 19 12.25 1.66 10.64
C PHE A 19 13.76 1.81 10.38
N SER A 20 14.57 0.86 10.81
CA SER A 20 16.01 0.88 10.55
C SER A 20 16.32 0.87 9.05
N ARG A 21 15.60 0.05 8.26
CA ARG A 21 15.70 0.03 6.78
C ARG A 21 15.24 1.33 6.13
N ALA A 22 14.36 2.08 6.78
CA ALA A 22 13.94 3.41 6.34
C ALA A 22 14.91 4.54 6.78
N GLY A 23 16.05 4.20 7.39
CA GLY A 23 17.09 5.15 7.79
C GLY A 23 16.93 5.73 9.19
N TYR A 24 16.05 5.18 10.02
CA TYR A 24 15.89 5.63 11.41
C TYR A 24 16.93 5.02 12.34
N GLY A 25 17.44 5.85 13.25
CA GLY A 25 18.20 5.38 14.40
C GLY A 25 17.28 4.76 15.43
N ILE A 26 17.42 3.46 15.69
CA ILE A 26 16.70 2.80 16.78
C ILE A 26 17.33 3.27 18.09
N LYS A 27 16.56 4.01 18.90
CA LYS A 27 17.06 4.62 20.13
C LYS A 27 16.88 3.70 21.33
N ALA A 28 15.72 3.04 21.41
CA ALA A 28 15.42 2.04 22.42
C ALA A 28 14.28 1.13 21.97
N ILE A 29 14.28 -0.09 22.50
CA ILE A 29 13.28 -1.12 22.27
C ILE A 29 12.78 -1.58 23.64
N TYR A 30 11.49 -1.36 23.94
CA TYR A 30 10.85 -1.74 25.19
C TYR A 30 9.99 -2.98 24.97
N ILE A 31 10.28 -4.04 25.73
CA ILE A 31 9.62 -5.34 25.61
C ILE A 31 9.18 -5.80 26.98
N ASP A 32 7.96 -6.32 27.06
CA ASP A 32 7.46 -6.94 28.29
C ASP A 32 8.43 -8.02 28.79
N GLU A 33 8.87 -7.89 30.04
CA GLU A 33 9.83 -8.81 30.67
C GLU A 33 9.38 -10.29 30.64
N LYS A 34 8.07 -10.55 30.48
CA LYS A 34 7.49 -11.88 30.39
C LYS A 34 7.74 -12.54 29.03
N GLU A 35 8.07 -11.78 27.99
CA GLU A 35 8.28 -12.28 26.62
C GLU A 35 9.74 -12.74 26.42
N LYS A 36 10.16 -13.77 27.17
CA LYS A 36 11.57 -14.26 27.16
C LYS A 36 12.08 -14.70 25.78
N GLY A 37 11.23 -15.29 24.95
CA GLY A 37 11.59 -15.65 23.58
C GLY A 37 11.87 -14.43 22.71
N SER A 38 11.04 -13.40 22.82
CA SER A 38 11.22 -12.12 22.12
C SER A 38 12.51 -11.45 22.58
N ILE A 39 12.73 -11.37 23.89
CA ILE A 39 13.97 -10.82 24.47
C ILE A 39 15.22 -11.48 23.88
N LYS A 40 15.22 -12.82 23.72
CA LYS A 40 16.33 -13.53 23.07
C LYS A 40 16.53 -13.05 21.62
N VAL A 41 15.46 -13.04 20.82
CA VAL A 41 15.51 -12.58 19.42
C VAL A 41 16.08 -11.17 19.33
N TYR A 42 15.68 -10.27 20.21
CA TYR A 42 16.25 -8.93 20.19
C TYR A 42 17.71 -8.89 20.61
N LYS A 43 18.11 -9.61 21.67
CA LYS A 43 19.52 -9.66 22.11
C LYS A 43 20.44 -10.15 20.98
N ASP A 44 19.97 -11.11 20.19
CA ASP A 44 20.73 -11.67 19.07
C ASP A 44 20.83 -10.71 17.86
N ASN A 45 19.95 -9.71 17.73
CA ASN A 45 19.89 -8.83 16.54
C ASN A 45 20.11 -7.33 16.81
N TRP A 46 19.85 -6.82 18.02
CA TRP A 46 19.76 -5.38 18.34
C TRP A 46 20.60 -4.93 19.54
N ASN A 47 21.38 -5.82 20.16
CA ASN A 47 22.37 -5.51 21.20
C ASN A 47 21.80 -4.67 22.39
N GLU A 48 22.57 -3.75 22.97
CA GLU A 48 22.28 -2.98 24.21
C GLU A 48 21.05 -2.05 24.16
N GLN A 49 20.29 -2.02 23.06
CA GLN A 49 19.16 -1.10 22.88
C GLN A 49 17.85 -1.59 23.52
N ILE A 50 17.90 -2.68 24.30
CA ILE A 50 16.70 -3.41 24.76
C ILE A 50 16.48 -3.17 26.25
N PHE A 51 15.24 -2.81 26.57
CA PHE A 51 14.76 -2.63 27.94
C PHE A 51 13.66 -3.65 28.22
N GLU A 52 13.94 -4.59 29.12
CA GLU A 52 12.93 -5.50 29.68
C GLU A 52 12.08 -4.71 30.68
N VAL A 53 10.76 -4.63 30.45
CA VAL A 53 9.86 -3.80 31.25
C VAL A 53 8.69 -4.57 31.82
N ASN A 54 8.39 -4.33 33.09
CA ASN A 54 7.09 -4.61 33.67
C ASN A 54 6.21 -3.37 33.51
N TRP A 55 5.32 -3.36 32.51
CA TRP A 55 4.50 -2.18 32.17
C TRP A 55 3.64 -1.65 33.34
N SER A 56 3.29 -2.50 34.31
CA SER A 56 2.52 -2.12 35.51
C SER A 56 3.34 -1.30 36.51
N GLU A 57 4.66 -1.45 36.52
CA GLU A 57 5.56 -0.82 37.49
C GLU A 57 6.52 0.19 36.83
N TYR A 58 6.72 0.08 35.53
CA TYR A 58 7.69 0.86 34.79
C TYR A 58 7.29 2.34 34.72
N ARG A 59 8.22 3.21 35.14
CA ARG A 59 8.06 4.65 35.15
C ARG A 59 8.32 5.20 33.74
N ILE A 60 7.31 5.83 33.17
CA ILE A 60 7.39 6.39 31.81
C ILE A 60 8.47 7.49 31.73
N SER A 61 8.75 8.19 32.83
CA SER A 61 9.84 9.17 32.92
C SER A 61 11.19 8.62 32.50
N ASP A 62 11.43 7.34 32.76
CA ASP A 62 12.72 6.69 32.58
C ASP A 62 12.88 6.17 31.14
N MET A 63 11.83 6.23 30.33
CA MET A 63 11.90 5.90 28.91
C MET A 63 12.77 6.91 28.15
N GLU A 64 13.37 6.49 27.06
CA GLU A 64 14.18 7.31 26.17
C GLU A 64 13.31 8.25 25.32
N ASP A 65 13.74 9.50 25.14
CA ASP A 65 13.05 10.43 24.24
C ASP A 65 13.40 10.14 22.78
N ALA A 66 12.42 10.31 21.89
CA ALA A 66 12.58 10.09 20.46
C ALA A 66 11.60 10.93 19.64
N ASP A 67 11.91 11.12 18.36
CA ASP A 67 11.02 11.82 17.43
C ASP A 67 9.76 11.01 17.17
N ILE A 68 9.91 9.68 17.09
CA ILE A 68 8.82 8.75 16.78
C ILE A 68 8.74 7.66 17.83
N TYR A 69 7.51 7.35 18.25
CA TYR A 69 7.22 6.13 19.00
C TYR A 69 6.44 5.17 18.11
N ALA A 70 6.97 3.98 17.90
CA ALA A 70 6.36 2.95 17.07
C ALA A 70 6.18 1.64 17.82
N GLY A 71 5.19 0.82 17.48
CA GLY A 71 5.00 -0.43 18.20
C GLY A 71 3.72 -1.17 17.88
N LYS A 72 3.34 -2.09 18.77
CA LYS A 72 2.04 -2.79 18.70
C LYS A 72 1.11 -2.34 19.82
N ILE A 73 -0.17 -2.20 19.50
CA ILE A 73 -1.26 -1.94 20.45
C ILE A 73 -2.38 -2.94 20.21
N ARG A 74 -2.97 -3.50 21.27
CA ARG A 74 -4.15 -4.37 21.15
C ARG A 74 -5.37 -3.68 21.73
N PHE A 75 -6.44 -3.64 20.94
CA PHE A 75 -7.77 -3.28 21.38
C PHE A 75 -8.53 -4.53 21.84
N VAL A 76 -9.57 -4.34 22.66
CA VAL A 76 -10.41 -5.44 23.13
C VAL A 76 -11.25 -5.94 21.94
N GLY A 77 -10.73 -6.95 21.25
CA GLY A 77 -11.35 -7.46 20.04
C GLY A 77 -12.71 -8.13 20.29
N PHE A 78 -13.65 -7.91 19.37
CA PHE A 78 -14.77 -8.81 19.14
C PHE A 78 -14.25 -10.07 18.45
N SER A 79 -13.98 -11.15 19.18
CA SER A 79 -13.76 -12.43 18.51
C SER A 79 -15.10 -12.97 17.99
N SER A 80 -15.21 -13.26 16.69
CA SER A 80 -16.41 -13.85 16.07
C SER A 80 -16.82 -15.19 16.71
N ALA A 81 -15.88 -15.89 17.34
CA ALA A 81 -16.05 -17.18 17.99
C ALA A 81 -16.52 -17.10 19.45
N GLY A 82 -16.77 -15.90 19.99
CA GLY A 82 -17.01 -15.69 21.42
C GLY A 82 -18.32 -14.95 21.74
N ARG A 83 -19.41 -15.20 21.02
CA ARG A 83 -20.77 -14.63 21.28
C ARG A 83 -21.41 -15.10 22.62
N GLY A 84 -20.62 -15.43 23.63
CA GLY A 84 -21.10 -15.83 24.96
C GLY A 84 -20.85 -14.74 25.98
N ASN A 85 -21.87 -13.93 26.25
CA ASN A 85 -22.08 -13.16 27.49
C ASN A 85 -20.83 -12.64 28.21
N ARG A 86 -20.28 -11.49 27.77
CA ARG A 86 -19.51 -10.61 28.67
C ARG A 86 -19.88 -9.15 28.43
N LYS A 87 -20.81 -8.65 29.27
CA LYS A 87 -20.81 -7.25 29.68
C LYS A 87 -19.55 -7.03 30.50
N VAL A 88 -18.45 -6.63 29.87
CA VAL A 88 -17.38 -5.93 30.59
C VAL A 88 -16.81 -4.90 29.62
N GLU A 89 -17.32 -3.68 29.75
CA GLU A 89 -16.64 -2.45 29.34
C GLU A 89 -15.26 -2.47 30.02
N ASN A 90 -14.18 -2.78 29.30
CA ASN A 90 -12.84 -2.64 29.83
C ASN A 90 -11.96 -2.05 28.73
N ILE A 91 -11.42 -0.87 28.99
CA ILE A 91 -10.38 -0.27 28.15
C ILE A 91 -9.14 -1.16 28.25
N SER A 92 -8.56 -1.54 27.11
CA SER A 92 -7.33 -2.34 27.07
C SER A 92 -6.20 -1.66 27.87
N GLN A 93 -5.45 -2.43 28.68
CA GLN A 93 -4.28 -1.89 29.39
C GLN A 93 -3.22 -1.35 28.40
N ASP A 94 -3.10 -1.96 27.22
CA ASP A 94 -2.22 -1.48 26.15
C ASP A 94 -2.63 -0.06 25.71
N VAL A 95 -3.95 0.23 25.67
CA VAL A 95 -4.50 1.55 25.32
C VAL A 95 -4.20 2.59 26.38
N VAL A 96 -4.43 2.25 27.65
CA VAL A 96 -4.12 3.15 28.77
C VAL A 96 -2.64 3.50 28.76
N LYS A 97 -1.76 2.50 28.67
CA LYS A 97 -0.31 2.72 28.70
C LYS A 97 0.18 3.51 27.48
N ALA A 98 -0.36 3.24 26.29
CA ALA A 98 -0.02 4.02 25.10
C ALA A 98 -0.39 5.50 25.26
N LEU A 99 -1.57 5.82 25.81
CA LEU A 99 -1.97 7.21 26.08
C LEU A 99 -1.10 7.87 27.13
N GLU A 100 -0.73 7.18 28.21
CA GLU A 100 0.20 7.70 29.21
C GLU A 100 1.56 8.04 28.59
N ILE A 101 2.10 7.15 27.76
CA ILE A 101 3.36 7.35 27.05
C ILE A 101 3.26 8.57 26.13
N LEU A 102 2.24 8.65 25.28
CA LEU A 102 2.05 9.77 24.36
C LEU A 102 1.86 11.11 25.09
N ASN A 103 1.21 11.10 26.26
CA ASN A 103 1.01 12.29 27.09
C ASN A 103 2.33 12.78 27.73
N PHE A 104 3.11 11.86 28.28
CA PHE A 104 4.34 12.21 29.00
C PHE A 104 5.52 12.49 28.05
N LYS A 105 5.74 11.60 27.08
CA LYS A 105 6.89 11.66 26.15
C LYS A 105 6.69 12.56 24.96
N ARG A 106 5.42 12.82 24.60
CA ARG A 106 5.05 13.76 23.55
C ARG A 106 5.89 13.66 22.27
N PRO A 107 6.09 12.45 21.71
CA PRO A 107 6.83 12.31 20.46
C PRO A 107 6.18 13.14 19.35
N LYS A 108 6.98 13.59 18.37
CA LYS A 108 6.45 14.39 17.25
C LYS A 108 5.42 13.58 16.47
N GLU A 109 5.68 12.29 16.29
CA GLU A 109 4.85 11.36 15.55
C GLU A 109 4.77 10.00 16.28
N PHE A 110 3.73 9.22 16.00
CA PHE A 110 3.64 7.83 16.46
C PHE A 110 3.03 6.92 15.40
N MET A 111 3.33 5.62 15.50
CA MET A 111 2.77 4.57 14.65
C MET A 111 2.56 3.27 15.43
N PHE A 112 1.31 2.84 15.57
CA PHE A 112 0.98 1.56 16.17
C PHE A 112 0.33 0.61 15.18
N ARG A 113 0.88 -0.59 15.06
CA ARG A 113 0.17 -1.71 14.45
C ARG A 113 -0.83 -2.28 15.44
N CYS A 114 -2.04 -2.56 15.00
CA CYS A 114 -3.09 -3.11 15.86
C CYS A 114 -3.81 -4.31 15.24
N ASN A 115 -4.68 -4.93 16.05
CA ASN A 115 -5.69 -5.86 15.54
C ASN A 115 -6.73 -5.11 14.70
N ARG A 116 -7.56 -5.86 13.96
CA ARG A 116 -8.64 -5.28 13.15
C ARG A 116 -9.49 -4.32 13.98
N ILE A 117 -9.58 -3.09 13.49
CA ILE A 117 -10.33 -2.00 14.12
C ILE A 117 -11.81 -2.12 13.75
N SER A 118 -12.68 -1.77 14.69
CA SER A 118 -14.10 -1.53 14.46
C SER A 118 -14.50 -0.22 15.11
N ASP A 119 -15.29 0.61 14.42
CA ASP A 119 -15.79 1.86 15.01
C ASP A 119 -16.74 1.64 16.19
N ARG A 120 -17.20 0.40 16.39
CA ARG A 120 -17.99 -0.02 17.56
C ARG A 120 -17.12 -0.35 18.78
N ASP A 121 -15.81 -0.49 18.62
CA ASP A 121 -14.87 -0.80 19.71
C ASP A 121 -14.67 0.43 20.60
N GLU A 122 -15.07 0.31 21.87
CA GLU A 122 -14.93 1.36 22.88
C GLU A 122 -13.49 1.69 23.21
N SER A 123 -12.59 0.69 23.25
CA SER A 123 -11.17 0.92 23.49
C SER A 123 -10.56 1.74 22.35
N PHE A 124 -10.95 1.44 21.11
CA PHE A 124 -10.50 2.21 19.94
C PHE A 124 -11.02 3.65 19.98
N ARG A 125 -12.31 3.86 20.24
CA ARG A 125 -12.88 5.21 20.38
C ARG A 125 -12.23 6.00 21.53
N HIS A 126 -11.99 5.35 22.66
CA HIS A 126 -11.31 5.95 23.80
C HIS A 126 -9.88 6.38 23.44
N PHE A 127 -9.11 5.51 22.77
CA PHE A 127 -7.78 5.84 22.28
C PHE A 127 -7.80 7.05 21.34
N CYS A 128 -8.69 7.07 20.34
CA CYS A 128 -8.82 8.17 19.39
C CYS A 128 -9.15 9.50 20.07
N THR A 129 -10.07 9.49 21.04
CA THR A 129 -10.43 10.70 21.81
C THR A 129 -9.27 11.16 22.69
N GLY A 130 -8.57 10.23 23.35
CA GLY A 130 -7.39 10.54 24.17
C GLY A 130 -6.29 11.20 23.34
N VAL A 131 -5.91 10.59 22.21
CA VAL A 131 -4.90 11.13 21.29
C VAL A 131 -5.26 12.53 20.78
N LYS A 132 -6.53 12.77 20.41
CA LYS A 132 -7.01 14.09 19.98
C LYS A 132 -6.94 15.13 21.11
N THR A 133 -7.29 14.73 22.34
CA THR A 133 -7.20 15.60 23.53
C THR A 133 -5.75 15.99 23.82
N LEU A 134 -4.82 15.09 23.54
CA LEU A 134 -3.39 15.37 23.58
C LEU A 134 -2.92 16.26 22.43
N GLY A 135 -3.77 16.68 21.50
CA GLY A 135 -3.43 17.62 20.41
C GLY A 135 -2.82 16.97 19.17
N TYR A 136 -2.82 15.64 19.07
CA TYR A 136 -2.38 14.96 17.86
C TYR A 136 -3.48 14.94 16.80
N GLN A 137 -3.09 15.12 15.54
CA GLN A 137 -3.86 14.63 14.40
C GLN A 137 -3.68 13.11 14.33
N ILE A 138 -4.79 12.39 14.10
CA ILE A 138 -4.80 10.93 14.09
C ILE A 138 -5.40 10.42 12.78
N GLY A 139 -4.78 9.38 12.23
CA GLY A 139 -5.34 8.60 11.14
C GLY A 139 -5.15 7.11 11.39
N PHE A 140 -5.87 6.31 10.62
CA PHE A 140 -5.76 4.86 10.65
C PHE A 140 -5.96 4.32 9.24
N ASN A 141 -5.30 3.21 8.92
CA ASN A 141 -5.43 2.57 7.62
C ASN A 141 -5.31 1.05 7.72
N THR A 142 -5.91 0.37 6.74
CA THR A 142 -5.68 -1.05 6.50
C THR A 142 -4.76 -1.18 5.30
N VAL A 143 -3.70 -1.96 5.44
CA VAL A 143 -2.70 -2.19 4.40
C VAL A 143 -2.81 -3.64 3.94
N ASP A 144 -3.03 -3.84 2.65
CA ASP A 144 -2.92 -5.16 2.03
C ASP A 144 -1.45 -5.44 1.70
N ILE A 145 -0.89 -6.49 2.30
CA ILE A 145 0.55 -6.76 2.24
C ILE A 145 0.96 -7.23 0.85
N ASN A 146 0.14 -8.04 0.17
CA ASN A 146 0.44 -8.45 -1.19
C ASN A 146 0.45 -7.24 -2.12
N TYR A 147 -0.60 -6.41 -2.05
CA TYR A 147 -0.67 -5.19 -2.84
C TYR A 147 0.53 -4.26 -2.57
N LEU A 148 0.94 -4.11 -1.31
CA LEU A 148 1.99 -3.16 -0.96
C LEU A 148 3.41 -3.67 -1.31
N THR A 149 3.65 -4.98 -1.20
CA THR A 149 5.01 -5.54 -1.19
C THR A 149 5.30 -6.53 -2.32
N GLY A 150 4.28 -6.95 -3.08
CA GLY A 150 4.39 -8.01 -4.08
C GLY A 150 4.60 -9.42 -3.52
N LEU A 151 4.67 -9.59 -2.19
CA LEU A 151 4.84 -10.90 -1.56
C LEU A 151 3.54 -11.72 -1.67
N PRO A 152 3.62 -13.04 -1.92
CA PRO A 152 2.46 -13.87 -2.20
C PRO A 152 1.74 -14.29 -0.90
N VAL A 153 1.17 -13.32 -0.19
CA VAL A 153 0.48 -13.50 1.08
C VAL A 153 -0.92 -12.86 1.06
N LYS A 154 -1.92 -13.57 1.55
CA LYS A 154 -3.25 -13.02 1.79
C LYS A 154 -3.30 -12.45 3.21
N GLU A 155 -2.68 -11.28 3.40
CA GLU A 155 -2.55 -10.63 4.69
C GLU A 155 -2.95 -9.16 4.64
N LYS A 156 -3.72 -8.73 5.65
CA LYS A 156 -4.02 -7.31 5.91
C LYS A 156 -3.52 -6.91 7.28
N GLU A 157 -2.80 -5.80 7.35
CA GLU A 157 -2.35 -5.18 8.59
C GLU A 157 -3.08 -3.88 8.86
N TYR A 158 -3.27 -3.56 10.14
CA TYR A 158 -4.02 -2.38 10.58
C TYR A 158 -3.08 -1.46 11.34
N PHE A 159 -3.08 -0.19 10.96
CA PHE A 159 -2.19 0.81 11.55
C PHE A 159 -3.00 2.00 12.03
N ILE A 160 -2.56 2.55 13.17
CA ILE A 160 -2.99 3.84 13.69
C ILE A 160 -1.74 4.69 13.84
N TYR A 161 -1.83 5.94 13.44
CA TYR A 161 -0.70 6.85 13.43
C TYR A 161 -1.17 8.25 13.80
N GLY A 162 -0.25 9.08 14.25
CA GLY A 162 -0.57 10.47 14.52
C GLY A 162 0.64 11.37 14.64
N SER A 163 0.38 12.67 14.62
CA SER A 163 1.39 13.72 14.61
C SER A 163 0.93 14.94 15.40
N LEU A 164 1.84 15.57 16.15
CA LEU A 164 1.62 16.88 16.80
C LEU A 164 1.77 18.05 15.84
N ILE A 165 2.39 17.83 14.68
CA ILE A 165 2.58 18.85 13.66
C ILE A 165 1.44 18.71 12.65
N LYS A 166 0.87 19.82 12.18
CA LYS A 166 -0.17 19.80 11.14
C LYS A 166 0.40 19.13 9.89
N THR A 167 -0.01 17.90 9.63
CA THR A 167 0.54 17.05 8.57
C THR A 167 -0.59 16.34 7.88
N ASP A 168 -0.64 16.42 6.54
CA ASP A 168 -1.59 15.66 5.74
C ASP A 168 -1.17 14.18 5.73
N PHE A 169 -1.57 13.45 6.76
CA PHE A 169 -1.14 12.09 7.02
C PHE A 169 -2.06 11.11 6.31
N ASN A 170 -1.81 10.90 5.01
CA ASN A 170 -2.63 10.03 4.18
C ASN A 170 -1.85 8.77 3.77
N LEU A 171 -2.03 7.67 4.50
CA LEU A 171 -1.48 6.36 4.11
C LEU A 171 -2.14 5.81 2.83
N LYS A 172 -3.15 6.47 2.24
CA LYS A 172 -3.60 6.16 0.86
C LYS A 172 -2.51 6.43 -0.19
N LEU A 173 -1.43 7.10 0.19
CA LEU A 173 -0.23 7.31 -0.63
C LEU A 173 0.71 6.09 -0.68
N LEU A 174 0.48 5.07 0.17
CA LEU A 174 1.20 3.80 0.08
C LEU A 174 0.79 3.12 -1.22
N LYS A 175 1.76 2.80 -2.06
CA LYS A 175 1.55 2.16 -3.36
C LYS A 175 2.31 0.86 -3.44
N GLU A 176 1.82 -0.04 -4.28
CA GLU A 176 2.58 -1.19 -4.76
C GLU A 176 3.99 -0.70 -5.14
N THR A 177 5.00 -1.20 -4.42
CA THR A 177 6.39 -1.02 -4.87
C THR A 177 6.51 -1.63 -6.27
N ASP A 178 7.46 -1.18 -7.09
CA ASP A 178 7.96 -1.92 -8.27
C ASP A 178 8.58 -3.29 -7.89
N SER A 179 8.22 -3.84 -6.73
CA SER A 179 8.54 -5.17 -6.27
C SER A 179 8.14 -6.17 -7.33
N LEU A 180 9.10 -6.99 -7.74
CA LEU A 180 8.86 -8.18 -8.54
C LEU A 180 7.68 -8.93 -7.91
N ASN A 181 6.66 -9.27 -8.70
CA ASN A 181 5.61 -10.17 -8.25
C ASN A 181 6.28 -11.49 -7.89
N HIS A 182 6.49 -11.71 -6.59
CA HIS A 182 7.13 -12.90 -6.08
C HIS A 182 6.12 -14.02 -6.10
N MET A 183 6.45 -15.12 -6.77
CA MET A 183 5.67 -16.33 -6.65
C MET A 183 6.11 -17.08 -5.40
N VAL A 184 5.21 -17.85 -4.80
CA VAL A 184 5.52 -18.63 -3.60
C VAL A 184 6.74 -19.53 -3.83
N LYS A 185 6.84 -20.15 -5.01
CA LYS A 185 7.98 -20.98 -5.44
C LYS A 185 9.35 -20.28 -5.40
N ASP A 186 9.38 -18.95 -5.42
CA ASP A 186 10.62 -18.17 -5.37
C ASP A 186 11.13 -17.99 -3.93
N ILE A 187 10.25 -18.23 -2.96
CA ILE A 187 10.51 -18.06 -1.52
C ILE A 187 10.79 -19.42 -0.84
N ILE A 188 10.14 -20.47 -1.36
CA ILE A 188 10.26 -21.85 -0.86
C ILE A 188 11.65 -22.43 -1.15
N GLU A 189 12.20 -23.08 -0.14
CA GLU A 189 13.43 -23.86 -0.19
C GLU A 189 13.18 -25.12 -1.05
N LYS A 190 13.97 -25.26 -2.13
CA LYS A 190 13.84 -26.35 -3.10
C LYS A 190 14.47 -27.64 -2.63
N ASP A 191 15.53 -27.53 -1.84
CA ASP A 191 16.24 -28.69 -1.32
C ASP A 191 15.51 -29.31 -0.12
N HIS A 192 15.81 -30.58 0.14
CA HIS A 192 15.28 -31.27 1.32
C HIS A 192 15.71 -30.56 2.61
N ILE A 193 14.83 -30.53 3.60
CA ILE A 193 15.10 -29.89 4.89
C ILE A 193 15.56 -30.94 5.88
N ASP A 194 16.82 -30.87 6.32
CA ASP A 194 17.45 -31.87 7.21
C ASP A 194 16.68 -32.13 8.52
N ASP A 195 15.85 -31.19 8.95
CA ASP A 195 15.09 -31.28 10.19
C ASP A 195 13.74 -32.01 10.00
N GLU A 196 13.72 -33.30 10.35
CA GLU A 196 12.54 -34.18 10.27
C GLU A 196 11.28 -33.61 10.94
N TRP A 197 11.41 -32.69 11.90
CA TRP A 197 10.26 -32.09 12.58
C TRP A 197 9.27 -31.45 11.61
N TYR A 198 9.76 -30.88 10.49
CA TYR A 198 8.91 -30.25 9.48
C TYR A 198 8.06 -31.26 8.73
N TYR A 199 8.49 -32.52 8.64
CA TYR A 199 7.78 -33.61 7.97
C TYR A 199 6.79 -34.36 8.87
N ARG A 200 6.81 -34.09 10.19
CA ARG A 200 5.85 -34.68 11.14
C ARG A 200 4.49 -34.01 11.03
N LEU A 201 3.63 -34.53 10.15
CA LEU A 201 2.26 -34.08 9.94
C LEU A 201 1.27 -34.87 10.80
N THR A 202 0.16 -34.25 11.20
CA THR A 202 -0.89 -34.96 11.96
C THR A 202 -1.65 -35.90 11.01
N PRO A 203 -1.75 -37.22 11.32
CA PRO A 203 -2.34 -38.21 10.40
C PRO A 203 -3.80 -37.96 9.98
N ARG A 204 -4.53 -37.12 10.71
CA ARG A 204 -5.94 -36.78 10.41
C ARG A 204 -6.10 -35.73 9.32
N TYR A 205 -5.02 -35.11 8.87
CA TYR A 205 -5.09 -34.11 7.80
C TYR A 205 -5.32 -34.81 6.47
N ARG A 206 -6.46 -34.50 5.83
CA ARG A 206 -6.69 -34.89 4.45
C ARG A 206 -5.81 -34.00 3.58
N ILE A 207 -4.81 -34.60 2.94
CA ILE A 207 -3.88 -33.93 2.05
C ILE A 207 -3.91 -34.73 0.75
N HIS A 208 -4.40 -34.10 -0.32
CA HIS A 208 -4.45 -34.71 -1.65
C HIS A 208 -3.39 -34.03 -2.51
N ILE A 209 -2.41 -34.80 -2.98
CA ILE A 209 -1.31 -34.30 -3.79
C ILE A 209 -1.00 -35.35 -4.84
N GLU A 210 -1.22 -34.99 -6.10
CA GLU A 210 -0.81 -35.79 -7.25
C GLU A 210 -0.10 -34.89 -8.27
N GLY A 211 0.98 -35.38 -8.88
CA GLY A 211 1.65 -34.72 -10.00
C GLY A 211 2.26 -33.36 -9.66
N VAL A 212 3.03 -33.26 -8.57
CA VAL A 212 3.70 -32.00 -8.21
C VAL A 212 4.90 -31.76 -9.12
N VAL A 213 4.72 -30.90 -10.12
CA VAL A 213 5.80 -30.48 -11.04
C VAL A 213 6.58 -29.26 -10.50
N PHE A 214 5.95 -28.46 -9.63
CA PHE A 214 6.53 -27.27 -9.01
C PHE A 214 6.13 -27.16 -7.53
N PRO A 215 6.91 -26.48 -6.67
CA PRO A 215 6.53 -26.26 -5.28
C PRO A 215 5.13 -25.68 -5.15
N LYS A 216 4.26 -26.36 -4.40
CA LYS A 216 2.90 -25.93 -4.09
C LYS A 216 2.79 -25.58 -2.62
N VAL A 217 1.95 -24.60 -2.29
CA VAL A 217 1.63 -24.28 -0.89
C VAL A 217 0.18 -24.59 -0.59
N LEU A 218 -0.03 -25.17 0.59
CA LEU A 218 -1.31 -25.65 1.06
C LEU A 218 -1.67 -24.90 2.34
N CYS A 219 -2.81 -24.22 2.34
CA CYS A 219 -3.35 -23.57 3.53
C CYS A 219 -4.58 -24.31 4.06
N TRP A 220 -4.81 -24.23 5.37
CA TRP A 220 -5.99 -24.85 5.98
C TRP A 220 -7.24 -24.03 5.69
N ASN A 221 -8.20 -24.65 5.01
CA ASN A 221 -9.50 -24.07 4.67
C ASN A 221 -10.59 -25.15 4.77
N ASN A 222 -11.78 -24.80 5.25
CA ASN A 222 -12.95 -25.70 5.31
C ASN A 222 -12.65 -27.15 5.81
N ASN A 223 -11.87 -27.28 6.88
CA ASN A 223 -11.46 -28.55 7.51
C ASN A 223 -10.52 -29.45 6.68
N GLN A 224 -9.83 -28.91 5.69
CA GLN A 224 -8.81 -29.60 4.91
C GLN A 224 -7.69 -28.66 4.47
N TYR A 225 -6.62 -29.22 3.91
CA TYR A 225 -5.56 -28.44 3.27
C TYR A 225 -5.87 -28.29 1.78
N GLU A 226 -5.84 -27.06 1.28
CA GLU A 226 -6.12 -26.71 -0.12
C GLU A 226 -4.94 -25.97 -0.73
N GLU A 227 -4.65 -26.22 -2.01
CA GLU A 227 -3.63 -25.51 -2.78
C GLU A 227 -4.03 -24.04 -2.93
N VAL A 228 -3.08 -23.14 -2.66
CA VAL A 228 -3.29 -21.70 -2.74
C VAL A 228 -2.13 -21.01 -3.44
N GLU A 229 -2.44 -19.95 -4.18
CA GLU A 229 -1.44 -19.05 -4.75
C GLU A 229 -0.85 -18.07 -3.73
N TYR A 230 -1.64 -17.73 -2.70
CA TYR A 230 -1.27 -16.76 -1.67
C TYR A 230 -1.37 -17.37 -0.29
N VAL A 231 -0.30 -17.29 0.49
CA VAL A 231 -0.24 -17.88 1.82
C VAL A 231 -1.14 -17.11 2.77
N SER A 232 -1.99 -17.83 3.51
CA SER A 232 -2.81 -17.24 4.57
C SER A 232 -2.33 -17.74 5.93
N TRP A 233 -2.30 -16.87 6.92
CA TRP A 233 -1.79 -17.21 8.25
C TRP A 233 -2.87 -17.84 9.11
N ASN A 234 -2.59 -19.06 9.59
CA ASN A 234 -3.37 -19.70 10.63
C ASN A 234 -2.42 -20.21 11.74
N PRO A 235 -2.34 -19.52 12.89
CA PRO A 235 -1.38 -19.83 13.95
C PRO A 235 -1.62 -21.18 14.64
N ARG A 236 -2.77 -21.82 14.37
CA ARG A 236 -3.05 -23.19 14.83
C ARG A 236 -2.78 -24.23 13.75
N MET A 237 -2.97 -23.86 12.49
CA MET A 237 -2.83 -24.75 11.34
C MET A 237 -1.72 -24.23 10.43
N ILE A 238 -0.50 -24.72 10.68
CA ILE A 238 0.70 -24.29 9.94
C ILE A 238 0.50 -24.61 8.45
N PRO A 239 0.76 -23.66 7.53
CA PRO A 239 0.75 -23.93 6.10
C PRO A 239 1.74 -25.05 5.73
N LEU A 240 1.40 -25.83 4.72
CA LEU A 240 2.25 -26.91 4.22
C LEU A 240 2.81 -26.53 2.86
N VAL A 241 3.90 -27.19 2.50
CA VAL A 241 4.58 -27.08 1.22
C VAL A 241 4.70 -28.48 0.66
N ALA A 242 4.38 -28.63 -0.63
CA ALA A 242 4.61 -29.84 -1.39
C ALA A 242 5.76 -29.61 -2.38
N VAL A 243 6.83 -30.38 -2.26
CA VAL A 243 8.01 -30.34 -3.14
C VAL A 243 8.40 -31.78 -3.45
N ASP A 244 8.63 -32.12 -4.71
CA ASP A 244 9.06 -33.46 -5.16
C ASP A 244 8.23 -34.64 -4.60
N ASN A 245 6.90 -34.44 -4.52
CA ASN A 245 5.92 -35.36 -3.93
C ASN A 245 6.07 -35.61 -2.41
N GLU A 246 6.92 -34.87 -1.72
CA GLU A 246 6.97 -34.82 -0.26
C GLU A 246 6.17 -33.63 0.28
N VAL A 247 5.60 -33.80 1.46
CA VAL A 247 4.83 -32.76 2.15
C VAL A 247 5.49 -32.43 3.47
N ARG A 248 5.75 -31.16 3.69
CA ARG A 248 6.28 -30.65 4.95
C ARG A 248 5.56 -29.37 5.37
N LYS A 249 5.73 -28.98 6.62
CA LYS A 249 5.39 -27.63 7.08
C LYS A 249 6.27 -26.62 6.34
N ILE A 250 5.72 -25.45 6.03
CA ILE A 250 6.52 -24.29 5.63
C ILE A 250 7.56 -24.00 6.73
N THR A 251 8.84 -23.81 6.42
CA THR A 251 9.88 -23.61 7.43
C THR A 251 9.72 -22.24 8.10
N HIS A 252 10.30 -22.06 9.29
CA HIS A 252 10.30 -20.74 9.93
C HIS A 252 10.99 -19.68 9.07
N ARG A 253 12.02 -20.08 8.31
CA ARG A 253 12.76 -19.17 7.42
C ARG A 253 11.93 -18.76 6.21
N GLU A 254 11.19 -19.69 5.60
CA GLU A 254 10.23 -19.39 4.55
C GLU A 254 9.12 -18.44 5.02
N VAL A 255 8.56 -18.65 6.23
CA VAL A 255 7.61 -17.69 6.83
C VAL A 255 8.27 -16.34 7.07
N ALA A 256 9.51 -16.30 7.56
CA ALA A 256 10.25 -15.06 7.79
C ALA A 256 10.47 -14.27 6.48
N ARG A 257 10.83 -14.94 5.38
CA ARG A 257 10.93 -14.34 4.03
C ARG A 257 9.60 -13.75 3.57
N LEU A 258 8.48 -14.47 3.75
CA LEU A 258 7.12 -13.97 3.48
C LEU A 258 6.71 -12.78 4.38
N LYS A 259 7.42 -12.54 5.48
CA LYS A 259 7.30 -11.36 6.34
C LYS A 259 8.34 -10.27 6.04
N GLY A 260 9.15 -10.43 4.99
CA GLY A 260 10.20 -9.49 4.61
C GLY A 260 11.44 -9.49 5.53
N ILE A 261 11.54 -10.48 6.41
CA ILE A 261 12.68 -10.67 7.32
C ILE A 261 13.83 -11.32 6.53
N PRO A 262 15.06 -10.77 6.58
CA PRO A 262 16.17 -11.30 5.81
C PRO A 262 16.73 -12.60 6.41
N ASP A 263 17.40 -13.39 5.58
CA ASP A 263 17.93 -14.70 5.98
C ASP A 263 18.99 -14.63 7.08
N ASN A 264 19.72 -13.51 7.17
CA ASN A 264 20.71 -13.26 8.20
C ASN A 264 20.12 -12.79 9.55
N TYR A 265 18.79 -12.62 9.64
CA TYR A 265 18.14 -12.28 10.92
C TYR A 265 18.09 -13.51 11.82
N TYR A 266 18.57 -13.38 13.05
CA TYR A 266 18.64 -14.47 14.01
C TYR A 266 17.26 -14.75 14.61
N LEU A 267 16.77 -15.98 14.43
CA LEU A 267 15.46 -16.45 14.92
C LEU A 267 15.60 -17.74 15.75
N ASP A 268 16.77 -17.97 16.32
CA ASP A 268 17.05 -19.17 17.09
C ASP A 268 16.35 -19.12 18.44
N VAL A 269 15.25 -19.83 18.58
CA VAL A 269 14.49 -19.93 19.83
C VAL A 269 14.12 -21.39 20.09
N SER A 270 14.07 -21.78 21.35
CA SER A 270 13.89 -23.18 21.75
C SER A 270 12.56 -23.79 21.31
N SER A 271 11.50 -22.98 21.21
CA SER A 271 10.16 -23.44 20.87
C SER A 271 9.78 -23.08 19.43
N LYS A 272 9.82 -24.08 18.54
CA LYS A 272 9.34 -23.97 17.16
C LYS A 272 7.88 -23.52 17.08
N SER A 273 7.00 -24.13 17.88
CA SER A 273 5.58 -23.75 17.89
C SER A 273 5.35 -22.29 18.31
N TRP A 274 6.12 -21.80 19.29
CA TRP A 274 6.08 -20.38 19.67
C TRP A 274 6.57 -19.49 18.53
N LEU A 275 7.67 -19.86 17.87
CA LEU A 275 8.24 -19.08 16.77
C LEU A 275 7.26 -18.96 15.60
N TYR A 276 6.58 -20.04 15.19
CA TYR A 276 5.53 -19.97 14.19
C TYR A 276 4.43 -18.97 14.56
N GLN A 277 3.93 -19.03 15.80
CA GLN A 277 2.89 -18.11 16.25
C GLN A 277 3.38 -16.67 16.15
N LYS A 278 4.59 -16.38 16.65
CA LYS A 278 5.13 -15.03 16.62
C LYS A 278 5.40 -14.53 15.20
N LEU A 279 5.94 -15.35 14.31
CA LEU A 279 6.16 -15.01 12.90
C LEU A 279 4.83 -14.75 12.19
N MET A 280 3.82 -15.60 12.35
CA MET A 280 2.52 -15.41 11.72
C MET A 280 1.80 -14.14 12.20
N TYR A 281 1.99 -13.77 13.47
CA TYR A 281 1.44 -12.53 14.05
C TYR A 281 2.32 -11.29 13.88
N SER A 282 3.57 -11.44 13.43
CA SER A 282 4.49 -10.31 13.25
C SER A 282 4.05 -9.42 12.09
N SER A 283 4.58 -8.20 12.09
CA SER A 283 4.38 -7.28 10.98
C SER A 283 5.29 -7.65 9.80
N ASN A 284 4.88 -7.25 8.61
CA ASN A 284 5.69 -7.34 7.42
C ASN A 284 6.69 -6.18 7.38
N VAL A 285 7.98 -6.51 7.36
CA VAL A 285 9.08 -5.55 7.45
C VAL A 285 9.06 -4.55 6.29
N LEU A 286 8.72 -4.99 5.08
CA LEU A 286 8.67 -4.14 3.89
C LEU A 286 7.52 -3.13 3.99
N ALA A 287 6.38 -3.54 4.53
CA ALA A 287 5.27 -2.64 4.78
C ALA A 287 5.63 -1.57 5.82
N ILE A 288 6.27 -1.96 6.93
CA ILE A 288 6.76 -1.00 7.94
C ILE A 288 7.78 -0.04 7.33
N GLN A 289 8.71 -0.53 6.51
CA GLN A 289 9.71 0.30 5.85
C GLN A 289 9.06 1.38 4.98
N GLN A 290 8.04 1.04 4.19
CA GLN A 290 7.32 2.02 3.37
C GLN A 290 6.49 3.01 4.19
N ILE A 291 5.89 2.56 5.28
CA ILE A 291 5.20 3.46 6.20
C ILE A 291 6.20 4.41 6.87
N ALA A 292 7.34 3.90 7.30
CA ALA A 292 8.43 4.66 7.92
C ALA A 292 9.02 5.72 6.97
N SER A 293 9.19 5.43 5.67
CA SER A 293 9.72 6.41 4.71
C SER A 293 8.82 7.63 4.55
N ILE A 294 7.49 7.47 4.65
CA ILE A 294 6.54 8.59 4.65
C ILE A 294 6.81 9.55 5.81
N PHE A 295 7.15 9.02 6.99
CA PHE A 295 7.55 9.84 8.13
C PHE A 295 8.93 10.48 7.91
N SER A 296 9.86 9.84 7.19
CA SER A 296 11.26 10.26 7.02
C SER A 296 11.40 11.45 6.08
N ASP A 297 10.63 11.44 5.01
CA ASP A 297 10.78 12.42 3.94
C ASP A 297 10.37 13.84 4.40
N ARG A 298 9.45 14.03 5.32
CA ARG A 298 8.66 15.29 5.38
C ARG A 298 9.28 16.54 6.04
N ARG A 299 10.62 16.70 6.12
CA ARG A 299 11.26 17.98 6.53
C ARG A 299 12.56 18.26 5.78
N ASP A 300 12.42 18.89 4.62
CA ASP A 300 13.05 20.16 4.26
C ASP A 300 12.33 20.67 3.00
N PHE A 301 11.93 21.94 3.01
CA PHE A 301 11.29 22.74 1.95
C PHE A 301 9.75 22.80 1.83
N PRO A 302 9.23 23.96 1.36
CA PRO A 302 7.81 24.27 1.29
C PRO A 302 7.05 23.29 0.40
N ILE A 303 5.77 23.19 0.73
CA ILE A 303 4.65 22.77 -0.10
C ILE A 303 4.97 22.85 -1.61
N PHE A 304 4.83 21.70 -2.28
CA PHE A 304 4.84 21.48 -3.73
C PHE A 304 6.05 22.04 -4.49
N GLU A 305 7.10 21.24 -4.66
CA GLU A 305 7.80 20.99 -5.92
C GLU A 305 9.02 20.11 -5.64
N ASN A 306 9.23 19.09 -6.48
CA ASN A 306 10.43 18.24 -6.52
C ASN A 306 10.66 17.28 -5.34
N ARG A 307 9.89 16.19 -5.33
CA ARG A 307 10.44 14.86 -4.99
C ARG A 307 10.07 13.85 -6.06
N GLU A 308 10.88 12.80 -6.18
CA GLU A 308 10.58 11.58 -6.93
C GLU A 308 9.34 10.89 -6.33
N VAL A 309 8.18 11.48 -6.59
CA VAL A 309 6.89 10.84 -6.47
C VAL A 309 6.94 9.61 -7.40
N SER A 310 6.54 8.44 -6.88
CA SER A 310 6.53 7.21 -7.68
C SER A 310 5.83 7.46 -9.01
N LYS A 311 6.40 6.93 -10.09
CA LYS A 311 5.96 7.19 -11.46
C LYS A 311 4.45 6.96 -11.64
N GLY A 312 3.88 5.98 -10.94
CA GLY A 312 2.43 5.73 -10.86
C GLY A 312 1.62 6.81 -10.13
N LEU A 313 2.12 7.43 -9.06
CA LEU A 313 1.40 8.52 -8.37
C LEU A 313 1.40 9.83 -9.15
N LYS A 314 2.49 10.14 -9.83
CA LYS A 314 2.48 11.25 -10.77
C LYS A 314 1.46 10.98 -11.88
N PHE A 315 1.45 9.77 -12.41
CA PHE A 315 0.50 9.36 -13.45
C PHE A 315 -0.97 9.50 -13.00
N GLU A 316 -1.33 8.99 -11.83
CA GLU A 316 -2.67 9.17 -11.25
C GLU A 316 -3.03 10.63 -11.02
N THR A 317 -2.09 11.44 -10.54
CA THR A 317 -2.32 12.88 -10.28
C THR A 317 -2.64 13.61 -11.57
N ILE A 318 -1.92 13.29 -12.65
CA ILE A 318 -2.15 13.83 -13.99
C ILE A 318 -3.54 13.44 -14.49
N ILE A 319 -3.92 12.15 -14.39
CA ILE A 319 -5.26 11.70 -14.77
C ILE A 319 -6.33 12.38 -13.90
N GLN A 320 -6.13 12.48 -12.59
CA GLN A 320 -7.07 13.13 -11.68
C GLN A 320 -7.26 14.61 -12.01
N SER A 321 -6.17 15.34 -12.31
CA SER A 321 -6.21 16.74 -12.73
C SER A 321 -7.01 16.89 -14.03
N TYR A 322 -6.77 16.01 -15.00
CA TYR A 322 -7.54 15.99 -16.24
C TYR A 322 -9.04 15.72 -16.00
N LEU A 323 -9.38 14.72 -15.18
CA LEU A 323 -10.77 14.40 -14.84
C LEU A 323 -11.47 15.56 -14.11
N LYS A 324 -10.77 16.29 -13.23
CA LYS A 324 -11.31 17.49 -12.58
C LYS A 324 -11.62 18.60 -13.59
N ILE A 325 -10.74 18.84 -14.55
CA ILE A 325 -10.96 19.82 -15.63
C ILE A 325 -12.17 19.42 -16.48
N LYS A 326 -12.40 18.13 -16.69
CA LYS A 326 -13.57 17.62 -17.40
C LYS A 326 -14.83 17.53 -16.51
N GLU A 327 -14.78 18.09 -15.31
CA GLU A 327 -15.91 18.25 -14.37
C GLU A 327 -16.68 16.95 -14.07
N VAL A 328 -15.98 15.80 -14.01
CA VAL A 328 -16.63 14.53 -13.68
C VAL A 328 -16.75 14.31 -12.17
N SER A 329 -17.92 13.84 -11.74
CA SER A 329 -18.16 13.42 -10.36
C SER A 329 -17.53 12.06 -10.11
N LEU A 330 -16.44 12.04 -9.34
CA LEU A 330 -15.80 10.80 -8.90
C LEU A 330 -16.71 10.07 -7.89
N LEU A 331 -16.94 8.78 -8.13
CA LEU A 331 -17.61 7.88 -7.21
C LEU A 331 -16.62 7.35 -6.15
N ASP A 332 -17.13 7.03 -4.96
CA ASP A 332 -16.32 6.39 -3.91
C ASP A 332 -15.86 5.00 -4.39
N THR A 333 -14.55 4.77 -4.40
CA THR A 333 -13.94 3.48 -4.73
C THR A 333 -14.03 2.59 -3.50
N GLY A 334 -15.22 2.04 -3.26
CA GLY A 334 -15.51 1.16 -2.13
C GLY A 334 -14.47 0.05 -1.99
N MET A 335 -13.87 -0.06 -0.79
CA MET A 335 -12.99 -1.15 -0.41
C MET A 335 -13.77 -2.47 -0.33
N GLY A 336 -13.94 -3.16 -1.47
CA GLY A 336 -14.62 -4.45 -1.52
C GLY A 336 -14.23 -5.24 -2.75
N GLU A 337 -13.40 -6.27 -2.51
CA GLU A 337 -13.13 -7.42 -3.39
C GLU A 337 -12.38 -7.15 -4.71
N GLY A 338 -11.23 -7.81 -4.89
CA GLY A 338 -10.54 -8.05 -6.18
C GLY A 338 -10.32 -6.82 -7.08
N ILE A 339 -9.14 -6.19 -6.98
CA ILE A 339 -8.70 -5.00 -7.74
C ILE A 339 -9.58 -3.77 -7.52
N SER A 340 -9.09 -2.85 -6.69
CA SER A 340 -9.66 -1.51 -6.55
C SER A 340 -9.49 -0.74 -7.87
N ALA A 341 -10.59 -0.31 -8.47
CA ALA A 341 -10.55 0.71 -9.51
C ALA A 341 -9.78 1.94 -9.01
N ASP A 342 -8.90 2.50 -9.85
CA ASP A 342 -8.14 3.71 -9.50
C ASP A 342 -9.06 4.94 -9.53
N PHE A 343 -9.94 5.02 -10.53
CA PHE A 343 -11.02 6.01 -10.58
C PHE A 343 -12.33 5.37 -11.05
N ARG A 344 -13.44 5.82 -10.48
CA ARG A 344 -14.78 5.59 -11.02
C ARG A 344 -15.49 6.91 -11.15
N PHE A 345 -16.20 7.11 -12.25
CA PHE A 345 -17.03 8.29 -12.44
C PHE A 345 -18.22 7.98 -13.33
N THR A 346 -19.27 8.78 -13.19
CA THR A 346 -20.41 8.76 -14.09
C THR A 346 -20.31 9.93 -15.04
N LYS A 347 -20.57 9.67 -16.32
CA LYS A 347 -20.79 10.73 -17.30
C LYS A 347 -22.05 10.42 -18.07
N GLU A 348 -22.93 11.42 -18.16
CA GLU A 348 -24.29 11.27 -18.70
C GLU A 348 -25.05 10.16 -17.95
N THR A 349 -25.18 8.97 -18.54
CA THR A 349 -25.88 7.81 -17.96
C THR A 349 -24.99 6.58 -17.82
N GLU A 350 -23.70 6.68 -18.19
CA GLU A 350 -22.76 5.56 -18.17
C GLU A 350 -21.76 5.68 -17.02
N THR A 351 -21.37 4.53 -16.45
CA THR A 351 -20.35 4.46 -15.40
C THR A 351 -19.03 3.97 -15.98
N PHE A 352 -17.99 4.76 -15.84
CA PHE A 352 -16.64 4.44 -16.30
C PHE A 352 -15.77 4.02 -15.12
N THR A 353 -15.05 2.93 -15.30
CA THR A 353 -14.05 2.42 -14.35
C THR A 353 -12.68 2.53 -14.99
N LEU A 354 -11.82 3.39 -14.46
CA LEU A 354 -10.43 3.51 -14.89
C LEU A 354 -9.52 2.66 -14.01
N ILE A 355 -8.62 1.94 -14.67
CA ILE A 355 -7.52 1.20 -14.04
C ILE A 355 -6.24 1.70 -14.69
N LEU A 356 -5.29 2.18 -13.90
CA LEU A 356 -4.07 2.83 -14.36
C LEU A 356 -2.88 1.88 -14.23
N LYS A 357 -2.06 1.81 -15.29
CA LYS A 357 -0.79 1.11 -15.29
C LYS A 357 0.27 1.93 -16.00
N ILE A 358 1.46 1.99 -15.43
CA ILE A 358 2.60 2.63 -16.09
C ILE A 358 3.85 1.80 -15.82
N TYR A 359 4.65 1.56 -16.86
CA TYR A 359 5.80 0.67 -16.80
C TYR A 359 7.09 1.41 -17.15
N SER A 360 8.21 0.91 -16.65
CA SER A 360 9.55 1.49 -16.88
C SER A 360 10.06 1.36 -18.32
N GLY A 361 9.41 0.54 -19.16
CA GLY A 361 9.77 0.40 -20.57
C GLY A 361 8.71 -0.35 -21.38
N ASN A 362 8.85 -0.36 -22.70
CA ASN A 362 7.90 -0.99 -23.63
C ASN A 362 8.19 -2.49 -23.87
N THR A 363 9.29 -3.03 -23.34
CA THR A 363 9.65 -4.45 -23.53
C THR A 363 8.66 -5.37 -22.82
N GLY A 364 8.05 -6.28 -23.57
CA GLY A 364 7.07 -7.24 -23.06
C GLY A 364 5.74 -6.62 -22.62
N ILE A 365 5.45 -5.38 -23.05
CA ILE A 365 4.23 -4.65 -22.68
C ILE A 365 2.96 -5.45 -23.03
N GLU A 366 2.94 -6.11 -24.18
CA GLU A 366 1.80 -6.89 -24.67
C GLU A 366 1.36 -7.96 -23.65
N LYS A 367 2.29 -8.78 -23.16
CA LYS A 367 2.00 -9.82 -22.16
C LYS A 367 1.47 -9.22 -20.85
N ARG A 368 2.00 -8.06 -20.44
CA ARG A 368 1.56 -7.36 -19.22
C ARG A 368 0.15 -6.81 -19.36
N ILE A 369 -0.18 -6.24 -20.52
CA ILE A 369 -1.52 -5.75 -20.83
C ILE A 369 -2.53 -6.89 -20.83
N ILE A 370 -2.23 -8.00 -21.52
CA ILE A 370 -3.13 -9.17 -21.52
C ILE A 370 -3.35 -9.71 -20.10
N SER A 371 -2.28 -9.84 -19.31
CA SER A 371 -2.41 -10.27 -17.91
C SER A 371 -3.24 -9.30 -17.05
N ALA A 372 -3.13 -8.00 -17.31
CA ALA A 372 -3.99 -7.01 -16.65
C ALA A 372 -5.46 -7.17 -17.07
N CYS A 373 -5.74 -7.41 -18.35
CA CYS A 373 -7.10 -7.64 -18.85
C CYS A 373 -7.74 -8.92 -18.29
N GLU A 374 -6.98 -10.02 -18.19
CA GLU A 374 -7.45 -11.28 -17.56
C GLU A 374 -7.89 -11.05 -16.11
N LYS A 375 -7.05 -10.32 -15.37
CA LYS A 375 -7.32 -9.93 -13.98
C LYS A 375 -8.56 -9.03 -13.85
N ILE A 376 -8.78 -8.13 -14.81
CA ILE A 376 -9.97 -7.27 -14.83
C ILE A 376 -11.23 -8.12 -15.03
N MET A 377 -11.20 -9.05 -15.99
CA MET A 377 -12.32 -9.93 -16.30
C MET A 377 -12.70 -10.82 -15.10
N SER A 378 -11.72 -11.36 -14.36
CA SER A 378 -11.99 -12.25 -13.23
C SER A 378 -12.73 -11.62 -12.05
N ASN A 379 -12.82 -10.28 -11.99
CA ASN A 379 -13.35 -9.56 -10.84
C ASN A 379 -14.82 -9.14 -10.96
N ASN A 380 -15.54 -9.53 -12.02
CA ASN A 380 -16.98 -9.29 -12.19
C ASN A 380 -17.42 -7.85 -11.84
N PHE A 381 -16.86 -6.85 -12.54
CA PHE A 381 -17.39 -5.49 -12.47
C PHE A 381 -18.88 -5.51 -12.83
N SER A 382 -19.73 -4.78 -12.10
CA SER A 382 -21.18 -4.73 -12.33
C SER A 382 -21.53 -4.51 -13.80
N ASP A 383 -22.51 -5.25 -14.32
CA ASP A 383 -22.86 -5.40 -15.75
C ASP A 383 -23.06 -4.11 -16.58
N ASN A 384 -23.10 -2.93 -15.96
CA ASN A 384 -23.29 -1.63 -16.62
C ASN A 384 -22.07 -0.68 -16.57
N SER A 385 -20.89 -1.13 -16.15
CA SER A 385 -19.68 -0.29 -16.15
C SER A 385 -18.76 -0.58 -17.34
N LYS A 386 -18.40 0.47 -18.09
CA LYS A 386 -17.33 0.39 -19.10
C LYS A 386 -15.97 0.48 -18.41
N VAL A 387 -15.10 -0.51 -18.65
CA VAL A 387 -13.77 -0.57 -18.04
C VAL A 387 -12.72 -0.10 -19.03
N ILE A 388 -11.88 0.84 -18.59
CA ILE A 388 -10.80 1.42 -19.37
C ILE A 388 -9.48 1.18 -18.64
N LEU A 389 -8.56 0.48 -19.30
CA LEU A 389 -7.18 0.32 -18.85
C LEU A 389 -6.35 1.46 -19.44
N VAL A 390 -5.92 2.38 -18.57
CA VAL A 390 -5.13 3.56 -18.90
C VAL A 390 -3.65 3.26 -18.71
N VAL A 391 -2.87 3.33 -19.78
CA VAL A 391 -1.50 2.82 -19.85
C VAL A 391 -0.51 3.94 -20.22
N GLY A 392 0.48 4.22 -19.37
CA GLY A 392 1.55 5.18 -19.68
C GLY A 392 2.69 4.60 -20.55
N ASN A 393 2.37 3.70 -21.47
CA ASN A 393 3.28 3.09 -22.45
C ASN A 393 2.58 3.00 -23.81
N VAL A 394 3.34 2.80 -24.89
CA VAL A 394 2.75 2.58 -26.23
C VAL A 394 2.24 1.15 -26.33
N VAL A 395 0.99 0.97 -26.78
CA VAL A 395 0.35 -0.35 -26.92
C VAL A 395 0.01 -0.60 -28.39
N LYS A 396 0.45 -1.75 -28.92
CA LYS A 396 0.18 -2.10 -30.33
C LYS A 396 -1.31 -2.27 -30.60
N LYS A 397 -1.74 -1.94 -31.82
CA LYS A 397 -3.13 -2.05 -32.27
C LYS A 397 -3.68 -3.47 -32.13
N GLU A 398 -2.87 -4.49 -32.39
CA GLU A 398 -3.27 -5.89 -32.22
C GLU A 398 -3.60 -6.21 -30.75
N THR A 399 -2.82 -5.69 -29.80
CA THR A 399 -3.07 -5.88 -28.37
C THR A 399 -4.32 -5.13 -27.91
N LYS A 400 -4.55 -3.89 -28.39
CA LYS A 400 -5.79 -3.13 -28.11
C LYS A 400 -7.01 -3.89 -28.63
N LYS A 401 -6.92 -4.46 -29.83
CA LYS A 401 -7.98 -5.30 -30.41
C LYS A 401 -8.29 -6.54 -29.56
N ILE A 402 -7.26 -7.26 -29.12
CA ILE A 402 -7.42 -8.43 -28.24
C ILE A 402 -8.09 -8.02 -26.91
N ALA A 403 -7.63 -6.93 -26.28
CA ALA A 403 -8.19 -6.41 -25.04
C ALA A 403 -9.69 -6.11 -25.16
N LYS A 404 -10.10 -5.50 -26.28
CA LYS A 404 -11.50 -5.17 -26.54
C LYS A 404 -12.34 -6.41 -26.85
N GLU A 405 -11.90 -7.24 -27.79
CA GLU A 405 -12.70 -8.37 -28.31
C GLU A 405 -12.80 -9.53 -27.31
N ILE A 406 -11.72 -9.84 -26.58
CA ILE A 406 -11.70 -10.96 -25.64
C ILE A 406 -12.14 -10.52 -24.25
N TYR A 407 -11.63 -9.39 -23.77
CA TYR A 407 -11.77 -8.99 -22.37
C TYR A 407 -12.80 -7.87 -22.13
N ASN A 408 -13.38 -7.30 -23.20
CA ASN A 408 -14.26 -6.13 -23.12
C ASN A 408 -13.62 -4.95 -22.34
N VAL A 409 -12.30 -4.78 -22.50
CA VAL A 409 -11.53 -3.69 -21.87
C VAL A 409 -11.05 -2.73 -22.96
N ASP A 410 -11.42 -1.46 -22.84
CA ASP A 410 -10.87 -0.40 -23.68
C ASP A 410 -9.49 0.03 -23.19
N ILE A 411 -8.58 0.38 -24.09
CA ILE A 411 -7.23 0.83 -23.73
C ILE A 411 -7.03 2.28 -24.12
N TRP A 412 -6.61 3.10 -23.17
CA TRP A 412 -6.02 4.40 -23.42
C TRP A 412 -4.53 4.31 -23.21
N ASP A 413 -3.75 4.40 -24.27
CA ASP A 413 -2.29 4.37 -24.18
C ASP A 413 -1.67 5.77 -24.34
N VAL A 414 -0.35 5.86 -24.47
CA VAL A 414 0.34 7.15 -24.58
C VAL A 414 -0.10 7.98 -25.78
N GLU A 415 -0.40 7.35 -26.93
CA GLU A 415 -0.91 8.06 -28.10
C GLU A 415 -2.27 8.71 -27.80
N ASN A 416 -3.13 7.99 -27.07
CA ASN A 416 -4.44 8.46 -26.66
C ASN A 416 -4.36 9.57 -25.61
N LEU A 417 -3.49 9.41 -24.62
CA LEU A 417 -3.32 10.38 -23.54
C LEU A 417 -2.75 11.71 -24.04
N LEU A 418 -1.77 11.66 -24.95
CA LEU A 418 -1.23 12.88 -25.58
C LEU A 418 -2.29 13.63 -26.38
N TRP A 419 -3.19 12.91 -27.06
CA TRP A 419 -4.31 13.52 -27.79
C TRP A 419 -5.33 14.14 -26.83
N MET A 420 -5.66 13.44 -25.75
CA MET A 420 -6.60 13.94 -24.73
C MET A 420 -6.07 15.17 -24.00
N PHE A 421 -4.76 15.25 -23.78
CA PHE A 421 -4.14 16.35 -23.05
C PHE A 421 -3.74 17.53 -23.93
N GLU A 422 -3.93 17.45 -25.26
CA GLU A 422 -3.47 18.45 -26.24
C GLU A 422 -3.84 19.90 -25.87
N GLU A 423 -5.03 20.11 -25.30
CA GLU A 423 -5.55 21.43 -24.89
C GLU A 423 -4.98 21.93 -23.53
N PHE A 424 -4.17 21.12 -22.84
CA PHE A 424 -3.70 21.36 -21.47
C PHE A 424 -2.17 21.27 -21.39
N PRO A 425 -1.42 22.33 -21.79
CA PRO A 425 0.04 22.29 -21.89
C PRO A 425 0.74 21.86 -20.60
N GLN A 426 0.22 22.26 -19.44
CA GLN A 426 0.78 21.85 -18.14
C GLN A 426 0.63 20.35 -17.90
N ILE A 427 -0.54 19.77 -18.22
CA ILE A 427 -0.79 18.32 -18.07
C ILE A 427 0.08 17.52 -19.03
N ILE A 428 0.27 18.00 -20.27
CA ILE A 428 1.20 17.38 -21.23
C ILE A 428 2.62 17.37 -20.67
N SER A 429 3.11 18.53 -20.21
CA SER A 429 4.46 18.66 -19.65
C SER A 429 4.67 17.70 -18.47
N ASP A 430 3.72 17.67 -17.54
CA ASP A 430 3.76 16.79 -16.38
C ASP A 430 3.75 15.32 -16.80
N PHE A 431 2.93 14.95 -17.80
CA PHE A 431 2.87 13.59 -18.33
C PHE A 431 4.14 13.16 -19.04
N ILE A 432 4.73 14.00 -19.87
CA ILE A 432 5.99 13.70 -20.56
C ILE A 432 7.11 13.51 -19.53
N SER A 433 7.13 14.33 -18.46
CA SER A 433 8.17 14.28 -17.42
C SER A 433 8.29 12.93 -16.70
N ILE A 434 7.26 12.09 -16.78
CA ILE A 434 7.21 10.80 -16.07
C ILE A 434 7.46 9.60 -16.99
N LEU A 435 7.48 9.78 -18.30
CA LEU A 435 7.73 8.70 -19.25
C LEU A 435 9.22 8.32 -19.25
N SER A 436 9.51 7.03 -19.44
CA SER A 436 10.90 6.52 -19.48
C SER A 436 11.45 6.48 -20.91
N PHE A 437 10.77 7.12 -21.86
CA PHE A 437 11.11 7.15 -23.28
C PHE A 437 10.68 8.48 -23.88
N SER A 438 11.33 8.88 -24.97
CA SER A 438 10.98 10.10 -25.71
C SER A 438 9.65 9.95 -26.45
N VAL A 439 8.85 11.03 -26.46
CA VAL A 439 7.57 11.09 -27.18
C VAL A 439 7.66 11.80 -28.53
N GLU A 440 8.85 12.28 -28.94
CA GLU A 440 9.03 13.09 -30.16
C GLU A 440 8.50 12.42 -31.44
N ASN A 441 8.58 11.10 -31.51
CA ASN A 441 8.13 10.31 -32.66
C ASN A 441 6.74 9.69 -32.48
N ILE A 442 6.04 10.00 -31.39
CA ILE A 442 4.71 9.48 -31.10
C ILE A 442 3.68 10.43 -31.68
N ILE A 443 2.82 9.92 -32.57
CA ILE A 443 1.74 10.69 -33.16
C ILE A 443 0.50 10.52 -32.29
N PRO A 444 -0.03 11.60 -31.66
CA PRO A 444 -1.25 11.51 -30.85
C PRO A 444 -2.43 10.97 -31.66
N GLN A 445 -3.23 10.10 -31.06
CA GLN A 445 -4.40 9.47 -31.69
C GLN A 445 -5.62 9.60 -30.80
N GLU A 446 -6.76 9.90 -31.40
CA GLU A 446 -8.03 9.92 -30.68
C GLU A 446 -8.35 8.53 -30.08
N PRO A 447 -8.84 8.43 -28.83
CA PRO A 447 -9.23 7.15 -28.24
C PRO A 447 -10.45 6.54 -28.93
N ASP A 448 -10.43 5.23 -29.17
CA ASP A 448 -11.56 4.50 -29.78
C ASP A 448 -12.87 4.62 -28.97
N LEU A 449 -12.76 4.70 -27.64
CA LEU A 449 -13.87 5.01 -26.74
C LEU A 449 -13.80 6.49 -26.36
N GLU A 450 -14.61 7.31 -27.04
CA GLU A 450 -14.78 8.72 -26.71
C GLU A 450 -15.59 8.90 -25.43
N VAL A 451 -14.90 9.25 -24.34
CA VAL A 451 -15.55 9.64 -23.07
C VAL A 451 -15.64 11.16 -22.96
N PHE A 452 -14.74 11.90 -23.59
CA PHE A 452 -14.68 13.37 -23.53
C PHE A 452 -14.63 13.93 -24.94
N SER A 453 -15.60 14.79 -25.29
CA SER A 453 -15.46 15.63 -26.47
C SER A 453 -14.34 16.66 -26.23
N LYS A 454 -13.58 16.97 -27.29
CA LYS A 454 -12.82 18.22 -27.32
C LYS A 454 -13.79 19.36 -27.07
N GLN A 455 -13.43 20.31 -26.20
CA GLN A 455 -14.23 21.51 -26.13
C GLN A 455 -14.16 22.11 -27.52
N ALA A 456 -15.32 22.26 -28.17
CA ALA A 456 -15.35 22.95 -29.43
C ALA A 456 -14.63 24.28 -29.20
N LYS A 457 -13.52 24.50 -29.93
CA LYS A 457 -12.83 25.77 -30.04
C LYS A 457 -13.85 26.78 -30.57
N LYS A 458 -14.76 27.26 -29.72
CA LYS A 458 -15.96 27.99 -30.10
C LYS A 458 -16.04 29.29 -29.34
N LEU A 459 -15.97 30.32 -30.17
CA LEU A 459 -16.20 31.75 -29.98
C LEU A 459 -15.08 32.61 -29.38
N TYR A 460 -14.41 32.22 -28.29
CA TYR A 460 -13.50 33.18 -27.62
C TYR A 460 -12.23 33.52 -28.43
N ASP A 461 -11.52 32.51 -28.97
CA ASP A 461 -10.30 32.72 -29.77
C ASP A 461 -10.55 33.47 -31.09
N SER A 462 -11.72 33.25 -31.72
CA SER A 462 -12.07 33.89 -32.99
C SER A 462 -12.36 35.38 -32.77
N GLU A 463 -13.09 35.73 -31.72
CA GLU A 463 -13.44 37.11 -31.41
C GLU A 463 -12.22 37.91 -30.94
N LEU A 464 -11.34 37.31 -30.13
CA LEU A 464 -10.09 37.95 -29.69
C LEU A 464 -9.11 38.15 -30.84
N GLN A 465 -8.97 37.18 -31.75
CA GLN A 465 -8.14 37.33 -32.95
C GLN A 465 -8.70 38.40 -33.90
N GLU A 466 -10.02 38.49 -34.05
CA GLU A 466 -10.67 39.51 -34.87
C GLU A 466 -10.60 40.90 -34.21
N ALA A 467 -10.68 40.97 -32.89
CA ALA A 467 -10.48 42.21 -32.11
C ALA A 467 -9.03 42.70 -32.20
N LEU A 468 -8.04 41.80 -32.12
CA LEU A 468 -6.62 42.11 -32.29
C LEU A 468 -6.34 42.67 -33.69
N ARG A 469 -6.98 42.12 -34.74
CA ARG A 469 -6.83 42.59 -36.13
C ARG A 469 -7.44 43.96 -36.39
N LYS A 470 -8.33 44.45 -35.52
CA LYS A 470 -8.98 45.77 -35.63
C LYS A 470 -8.24 46.89 -34.87
N ILE A 471 -7.17 46.56 -34.15
CA ILE A 471 -6.35 47.52 -33.40
C ILE A 471 -5.21 48.03 -34.28
N GLU A 472 -5.13 49.34 -34.50
CA GLU A 472 -4.05 49.93 -35.29
C GLU A 472 -2.82 50.26 -34.41
N PRO A 473 -1.58 50.17 -34.94
CA PRO A 473 -0.39 50.50 -34.17
C PRO A 473 -0.31 52.01 -33.90
N GLY A 474 -0.33 52.41 -32.63
CA GLY A 474 -0.21 53.82 -32.26
C GLY A 474 -0.58 54.10 -30.81
N LYS A 475 -0.30 55.32 -30.33
CA LYS A 475 -0.63 55.73 -28.95
C LYS A 475 -2.12 55.75 -28.64
N GLU A 476 -2.98 55.86 -29.66
CA GLU A 476 -4.42 56.01 -29.48
C GLU A 476 -5.13 54.70 -29.13
N ASP A 477 -4.66 53.56 -29.66
CA ASP A 477 -5.27 52.24 -29.39
C ASP A 477 -4.47 51.38 -28.40
N ALA A 478 -3.36 51.89 -27.86
CA ALA A 478 -2.50 51.18 -26.90
C ALA A 478 -3.26 50.65 -25.67
N ALA A 479 -4.23 51.42 -25.15
CA ALA A 479 -5.05 51.01 -24.01
C ALA A 479 -6.04 49.87 -24.36
N LYS A 480 -6.51 49.80 -25.61
CA LYS A 480 -7.36 48.70 -26.09
C LYS A 480 -6.56 47.42 -26.27
N TYR A 481 -5.32 47.56 -26.76
CA TYR A 481 -4.38 46.44 -26.85
C TYR A 481 -4.02 45.89 -25.47
N GLU A 482 -3.68 46.76 -24.53
CA GLU A 482 -3.34 46.37 -23.16
C GLU A 482 -4.50 45.65 -22.46
N LYS A 483 -5.72 46.17 -22.63
CA LYS A 483 -6.93 45.52 -22.11
C LYS A 483 -7.16 44.15 -22.75
N LEU A 484 -6.99 44.03 -24.07
CA LEU A 484 -7.11 42.76 -24.78
C LEU A 484 -6.03 41.75 -24.33
N CYS A 485 -4.81 42.20 -24.03
CA CYS A 485 -3.77 41.34 -23.46
C CYS A 485 -4.09 40.87 -22.04
N ILE A 486 -4.74 41.71 -21.22
CA ILE A 486 -5.22 41.33 -19.89
C ILE A 486 -6.36 40.30 -20.01
N ASP A 487 -7.22 40.43 -21.01
CA ASP A 487 -8.32 39.46 -21.25
C ASP A 487 -7.82 38.12 -21.83
N ILE A 488 -6.57 38.05 -22.31
CA ILE A 488 -5.90 36.83 -22.83
C ILE A 488 -5.09 36.08 -21.74
N LEU A 489 -4.61 36.79 -20.71
CA LEU A 489 -3.80 36.25 -19.60
C LEU A 489 -4.70 35.68 -18.49
#